data_AF-A0A2V8T4B4-F1
#
_entry.id   AF-A0A2V8T4B4-F1
#
_cell.length_a   1.000
_cell.length_b   1.000
_cell.length_c   1.000
_cell.angle_alpha   90.00
_cell.angle_beta   90.00
_cell.angle_gamma   90.00
#
_symmetry.space_group_name_H-M   'P 1'
#
loop_
_entity.id
_entity.type
_entity.pdbx_description
1 polymer ?
#
loop_
_entity_poly.entity_id
_entity_poly.type
_entity_poly.pdbx_seq_one_letter_code
_entity_poly.pdbx_strand_id
1 'polypeptide(L)'
;MLLNFVPKEFVLVAGLLAVPATVGLAQDPAAIPKNDPRLLRLQQYFADRKSPIGRLAADFLIAADSNKLDWRLLPSLSIIETGGGKGVRNNNIFGWNCGRTSFRSIKESIHVVAAKLSQSPWYRGKDTTGILKAYNSNPRYPERVKAVMQTIGSADLSAVSLAALN
;
A
#
# COMPACT_ATOMS: atom_id res chain seq x y z
N MET A 1 76.00 -45.33 -8.84
CA MET A 1 75.82 -43.99 -9.44
C MET A 1 74.34 -43.65 -9.31
N LEU A 2 74.03 -42.68 -8.45
CA LEU A 2 72.70 -42.41 -7.91
C LEU A 2 71.77 -41.79 -8.97
N LEU A 3 70.55 -42.31 -9.09
CA LEU A 3 69.49 -41.81 -9.95
C LEU A 3 68.84 -40.57 -9.30
N ASN A 4 68.84 -39.45 -10.02
CA ASN A 4 68.23 -38.19 -9.64
C ASN A 4 66.69 -38.32 -9.64
N PHE A 5 66.07 -38.09 -8.48
CA PHE A 5 64.62 -37.86 -8.36
C PHE A 5 64.35 -36.35 -8.37
N VAL A 6 63.60 -35.88 -9.37
CA VAL A 6 63.06 -34.51 -9.42
C VAL A 6 61.64 -34.56 -8.84
N PRO A 7 61.29 -33.71 -7.85
CA PRO A 7 59.90 -33.60 -7.42
C PRO A 7 59.12 -32.74 -8.42
N LYS A 8 57.96 -33.23 -8.88
CA LYS A 8 56.99 -32.43 -9.63
C LYS A 8 55.99 -31.83 -8.65
N GLU A 9 56.13 -30.54 -8.40
CA GLU A 9 55.15 -29.74 -7.67
C GLU A 9 53.87 -29.61 -8.51
N PHE A 10 52.75 -30.06 -7.95
CA PHE A 10 51.42 -29.73 -8.45
C PHE A 10 50.99 -28.40 -7.82
N VAL A 11 51.05 -27.31 -8.59
CA VAL A 11 50.46 -26.03 -8.20
C VAL A 11 48.95 -26.11 -8.42
N LEU A 12 48.17 -26.05 -7.33
CA LEU A 12 46.72 -25.95 -7.37
C LEU A 12 46.32 -24.46 -7.40
N VAL A 13 45.95 -23.93 -8.57
CA VAL A 13 45.35 -22.58 -8.66
C VAL A 13 43.84 -22.71 -8.48
N ALA A 14 43.36 -22.54 -7.25
CA ALA A 14 41.95 -22.35 -6.97
C ALA A 14 41.55 -20.92 -7.35
N GLY A 15 41.06 -20.72 -8.57
CA GLY A 15 40.44 -19.46 -9.00
C GLY A 15 39.03 -19.34 -8.43
N LEU A 16 38.88 -18.68 -7.28
CA LEU A 16 37.57 -18.30 -6.74
C LEU A 16 37.04 -17.10 -7.53
N LEU A 17 36.20 -17.34 -8.54
CA LEU A 17 35.44 -16.29 -9.21
C LEU A 17 34.36 -15.76 -8.25
N ALA A 18 34.68 -14.69 -7.53
CA ALA A 18 33.68 -13.92 -6.81
C ALA A 18 32.84 -13.14 -7.83
N VAL A 19 31.67 -13.66 -8.19
CA VAL A 19 30.64 -12.90 -8.89
C VAL A 19 30.11 -11.86 -7.91
N PRO A 20 30.14 -10.55 -8.21
CA PRO A 20 29.46 -9.59 -7.35
C PRO A 20 27.96 -9.88 -7.43
N ALA A 21 27.39 -10.37 -6.33
CA ALA A 21 25.95 -10.32 -6.15
C ALA A 21 25.55 -8.85 -6.17
N THR A 22 24.85 -8.43 -7.22
CA THR A 22 24.11 -7.16 -7.19
C THR A 22 23.09 -7.29 -6.07
N VAL A 23 23.43 -6.79 -4.89
CA VAL A 23 22.49 -6.61 -3.79
C VAL A 23 21.44 -5.65 -4.34
N GLY A 24 20.31 -6.20 -4.79
CA GLY A 24 19.11 -5.42 -5.03
C GLY A 24 18.80 -4.73 -3.71
N LEU A 25 19.03 -3.41 -3.66
CA LEU A 25 18.60 -2.58 -2.54
C LEU A 25 17.11 -2.87 -2.38
N ALA A 26 16.76 -3.60 -1.32
CA ALA A 26 15.40 -3.65 -0.83
C ALA A 26 15.04 -2.19 -0.55
N GLN A 27 14.26 -1.59 -1.45
CA GLN A 27 13.75 -0.26 -1.20
C GLN A 27 12.88 -0.37 0.05
N ASP A 28 13.26 0.35 1.11
CA ASP A 28 12.30 0.71 2.17
C ASP A 28 10.99 1.13 1.48
N PRO A 29 9.81 0.77 2.01
CA PRO A 29 8.55 1.20 1.42
C PRO A 29 8.61 2.71 1.26
N ALA A 30 8.75 3.15 0.01
CA ALA A 30 9.26 4.47 -0.30
C ALA A 30 8.37 5.52 0.39
N ALA A 31 8.99 6.38 1.20
CA ALA A 31 8.28 7.47 1.84
C ALA A 31 7.57 8.29 0.75
N ILE A 32 6.26 8.52 0.92
CA ILE A 32 5.48 9.29 -0.07
C ILE A 32 6.06 10.72 -0.14
N PRO A 33 6.48 11.19 -1.33
CA PRO A 33 7.01 12.54 -1.48
C PRO A 33 6.02 13.59 -0.98
N LYS A 34 6.52 14.64 -0.31
CA LYS A 34 5.66 15.71 0.23
C LYS A 34 4.85 16.44 -0.85
N ASN A 35 5.34 16.44 -2.09
CA ASN A 35 4.70 17.02 -3.27
C ASN A 35 3.92 15.99 -4.10
N ASP A 36 3.72 14.76 -3.62
CA ASP A 36 2.83 13.80 -4.28
C ASP A 36 1.41 14.39 -4.32
N PRO A 37 0.81 14.59 -5.50
CA PRO A 37 -0.50 15.20 -5.61
C PRO A 37 -1.60 14.39 -4.93
N ARG A 38 -1.46 13.05 -4.84
CA ARG A 38 -2.39 12.19 -4.12
C ARG A 38 -2.35 12.50 -2.62
N LEU A 39 -1.15 12.74 -2.08
CA LEU A 39 -0.97 13.08 -0.67
C LEU A 39 -1.62 14.41 -0.34
N LEU A 40 -1.28 15.46 -1.10
CA LEU A 40 -1.87 16.80 -0.94
C LEU A 40 -3.39 16.73 -1.07
N ARG A 41 -3.89 15.95 -2.04
CA ARG A 41 -5.32 15.81 -2.27
C ARG A 41 -6.03 15.12 -1.10
N LEU A 42 -5.49 14.03 -0.57
CA LEU A 42 -6.08 13.36 0.60
C LEU A 42 -6.04 14.23 1.86
N GLN A 43 -4.93 14.92 2.10
CA GLN A 43 -4.79 15.83 3.22
C GLN A 43 -5.88 16.92 3.16
N GLN A 44 -6.03 17.57 2.01
CA GLN A 44 -7.09 18.56 1.80
C GLN A 44 -8.48 17.94 1.98
N TYR A 45 -8.73 16.79 1.35
CA TYR A 45 -10.03 16.11 1.38
C TYR A 45 -10.50 15.78 2.79
N PHE A 46 -9.59 15.29 3.65
CA PHE A 46 -9.88 15.00 5.05
C PHE A 46 -9.99 16.28 5.89
N ALA A 47 -9.16 17.29 5.62
CA ALA A 47 -9.22 18.59 6.31
C ALA A 47 -10.57 19.30 6.08
N ASP A 48 -11.04 19.36 4.83
CA ASP A 48 -12.35 19.94 4.47
C ASP A 48 -13.52 19.29 5.24
N ARG A 49 -13.36 18.01 5.56
CA ARG A 49 -14.35 17.21 6.30
C ARG A 49 -14.13 17.22 7.80
N LYS A 50 -13.12 17.91 8.32
CA LYS A 50 -12.72 17.87 9.74
C LYS A 50 -12.54 16.41 10.22
N SER A 51 -11.89 15.60 9.39
CA SER A 51 -11.68 14.18 9.65
C SER A 51 -10.45 13.99 10.56
N PRO A 52 -10.57 13.25 11.68
CA PRO A 52 -9.47 13.04 12.63
C PRO A 52 -8.32 12.19 12.05
N ILE A 53 -8.55 11.49 10.95
CA ILE A 53 -7.54 10.62 10.32
C ILE A 53 -6.74 11.31 9.21
N GLY A 54 -6.93 12.61 8.98
CA GLY A 54 -6.21 13.35 7.94
C GLY A 54 -4.68 13.26 8.07
N ARG A 55 -4.17 13.17 9.30
CA ARG A 55 -2.73 12.96 9.58
C ARG A 55 -2.16 11.62 9.08
N LEU A 56 -3.03 10.66 8.73
CA LEU A 56 -2.68 9.33 8.22
C LEU A 56 -2.78 9.25 6.69
N ALA A 57 -2.91 10.38 5.98
CA ALA A 57 -3.02 10.40 4.51
C ALA A 57 -1.87 9.64 3.82
N ALA A 58 -0.64 9.81 4.30
CA ALA A 58 0.51 9.07 3.78
C ALA A 58 0.40 7.55 4.04
N ASP A 59 -0.09 7.14 5.22
CA ASP A 59 -0.27 5.71 5.55
C ASP A 59 -1.29 5.04 4.61
N PHE A 60 -2.35 5.75 4.21
CA PHE A 60 -3.30 5.25 3.20
C PHE A 60 -2.63 5.00 1.84
N LEU A 61 -1.79 5.92 1.37
CA LEU A 61 -1.09 5.79 0.10
C LEU A 61 -0.06 4.66 0.14
N ILE A 62 0.76 4.62 1.21
CA ILE A 62 1.74 3.54 1.43
C ILE A 62 1.02 2.19 1.41
N ALA A 63 -0.09 2.06 2.13
CA ALA A 63 -0.85 0.81 2.20
C ALA A 63 -1.47 0.44 0.85
N ALA A 64 -1.99 1.40 0.09
CA ALA A 64 -2.55 1.14 -1.23
C ALA A 64 -1.46 0.72 -2.24
N ASP A 65 -0.37 1.48 -2.33
CA ASP A 65 0.73 1.23 -3.26
C ASP A 65 1.39 -0.13 -2.98
N SER A 66 1.68 -0.43 -1.69
CA SER A 66 2.27 -1.72 -1.28
C SER A 66 1.38 -2.92 -1.60
N ASN A 67 0.07 -2.70 -1.75
CA ASN A 67 -0.91 -3.75 -1.98
C ASN A 67 -1.54 -3.72 -3.38
N LYS A 68 -1.04 -2.83 -4.27
CA LYS A 68 -1.54 -2.60 -5.63
C LYS A 68 -3.05 -2.33 -5.68
N LEU A 69 -3.54 -1.53 -4.74
CA LEU A 69 -4.93 -1.08 -4.66
C LEU A 69 -5.07 0.32 -5.26
N ASP A 70 -6.24 0.66 -5.78
CA ASP A 70 -6.57 2.06 -6.10
C ASP A 70 -6.40 2.91 -4.84
N TRP A 71 -5.55 3.95 -4.92
CA TRP A 71 -5.17 4.78 -3.77
C TRP A 71 -6.35 5.47 -3.10
N ARG A 72 -7.48 5.64 -3.80
CA ARG A 72 -8.70 6.26 -3.29
C ARG A 72 -9.57 5.28 -2.51
N LEU A 73 -9.36 3.96 -2.66
CA LEU A 73 -10.23 2.92 -2.12
C LEU A 73 -10.31 2.96 -0.59
N LEU A 74 -9.17 2.84 0.10
CA LEU A 74 -9.13 2.81 1.56
C LEU A 74 -9.65 4.12 2.19
N PRO A 75 -9.23 5.32 1.73
CA PRO A 75 -9.84 6.57 2.18
C PRO A 75 -11.37 6.57 2.03
N SER A 76 -11.88 6.12 0.87
CA SER A 76 -13.32 6.09 0.60
C SER A 76 -14.09 5.12 1.48
N LEU A 77 -13.54 3.93 1.74
CA LEU A 77 -14.10 2.99 2.71
C LEU A 77 -14.19 3.64 4.09
N SER A 78 -13.13 4.31 4.56
CA SER A 78 -13.16 4.97 5.88
C SER A 78 -14.24 6.06 6.00
N ILE A 79 -14.52 6.77 4.90
CA ILE A 79 -15.58 7.78 4.82
C ILE A 79 -16.96 7.14 4.94
N ILE A 80 -17.21 6.06 4.20
CA ILE A 80 -18.50 5.37 4.20
C ILE A 80 -18.76 4.67 5.54
N GLU A 81 -17.73 4.06 6.14
CA GLU A 81 -17.87 3.21 7.32
C GLU A 81 -17.92 4.00 8.62
N THR A 82 -17.13 5.07 8.74
CA THR A 82 -16.98 5.81 10.01
C THR A 82 -16.99 7.33 9.85
N GLY A 83 -17.35 7.86 8.68
CA GLY A 83 -17.30 9.29 8.40
C GLY A 83 -15.87 9.84 8.35
N GLY A 84 -14.89 9.00 7.98
CA GLY A 84 -13.48 9.31 8.01
C GLY A 84 -12.94 9.31 9.43
N GLY A 85 -13.27 8.27 10.20
CA GLY A 85 -12.81 8.09 11.58
C GLY A 85 -13.55 8.91 12.64
N LYS A 86 -14.62 9.65 12.29
CA LYS A 86 -15.43 10.40 13.27
C LYS A 86 -16.22 9.49 14.20
N GLY A 87 -16.71 8.36 13.69
CA GLY A 87 -17.43 7.33 14.44
C GLY A 87 -16.56 6.12 14.79
N VAL A 88 -15.24 6.28 14.89
CA VAL A 88 -14.34 5.14 15.10
C VAL A 88 -14.54 4.50 16.47
N ARG A 89 -14.56 3.17 16.50
CA ARG A 89 -14.45 2.35 17.70
C ARG A 89 -13.35 1.32 17.49
N ASN A 90 -12.63 0.93 18.54
CA ASN A 90 -11.61 -0.12 18.49
C ASN A 90 -10.50 0.13 17.44
N ASN A 91 -10.22 1.39 17.12
CA ASN A 91 -9.34 1.80 16.02
C ASN A 91 -9.70 1.22 14.63
N ASN A 92 -10.95 0.75 14.46
CA ASN A 92 -11.43 0.09 13.25
C ASN A 92 -12.22 1.08 12.38
N ILE A 93 -11.49 1.84 11.55
CA ILE A 93 -12.09 2.88 10.70
C ILE A 93 -12.86 2.33 9.49
N PHE A 94 -12.79 1.01 9.25
CA PHE A 94 -13.37 0.33 8.09
C PHE A 94 -14.58 -0.56 8.45
N GLY A 95 -14.98 -0.63 9.72
CA GLY A 95 -16.02 -1.58 10.14
C GLY A 95 -15.64 -3.05 9.92
N TRP A 96 -14.34 -3.36 9.81
CA TRP A 96 -13.84 -4.68 9.48
C TRP A 96 -14.35 -5.75 10.45
N ASN A 97 -14.74 -6.93 9.93
CA ASN A 97 -15.38 -8.00 10.69
C ASN A 97 -16.63 -7.51 11.48
N CYS A 98 -17.51 -6.78 10.81
CA CYS A 98 -18.70 -6.15 11.42
C CYS A 98 -18.34 -5.26 12.64
N GLY A 99 -17.18 -4.60 12.60
CA GLY A 99 -16.68 -3.77 13.70
C GLY A 99 -16.13 -4.51 14.93
N ARG A 100 -16.11 -5.86 14.92
CA ARG A 100 -15.65 -6.66 16.07
C ARG A 100 -14.14 -6.72 16.23
N THR A 101 -13.38 -6.45 15.16
CA THR A 101 -11.91 -6.41 15.27
C THR A 101 -11.47 -5.15 15.99
N SER A 102 -10.58 -5.30 16.97
CA SER A 102 -9.85 -4.22 17.61
C SER A 102 -8.41 -4.19 17.14
N PHE A 103 -7.98 -3.02 16.67
CA PHE A 103 -6.61 -2.78 16.23
C PHE A 103 -5.85 -2.01 17.32
N ARG A 104 -4.54 -2.22 17.41
CA ARG A 104 -3.61 -1.49 18.26
C ARG A 104 -3.56 -0.01 17.91
N SER A 105 -3.77 0.33 16.63
CA SER A 105 -3.86 1.71 16.16
C SER A 105 -4.66 1.83 14.86
N ILE A 106 -5.09 3.04 14.53
CA ILE A 106 -5.75 3.31 13.24
C ILE A 106 -4.79 3.03 12.08
N LYS A 107 -3.51 3.37 12.22
CA LYS A 107 -2.47 3.05 11.24
C LYS A 107 -2.41 1.55 10.96
N GLU A 108 -2.39 0.72 12.01
CA GLU A 108 -2.43 -0.73 11.86
C GLU A 108 -3.68 -1.19 11.09
N SER A 109 -4.85 -0.64 11.41
CA SER A 109 -6.08 -1.00 10.68
C SER A 109 -5.97 -0.74 9.17
N ILE A 110 -5.32 0.35 8.76
CA ILE A 110 -5.10 0.72 7.34
C ILE A 110 -4.27 -0.37 6.66
N HIS A 111 -3.11 -0.72 7.23
CA HIS A 111 -2.21 -1.70 6.63
C HIS A 111 -2.79 -3.12 6.65
N VAL A 112 -3.44 -3.52 7.75
CA VAL A 112 -4.02 -4.86 7.86
C VAL A 112 -5.17 -5.04 6.88
N VAL A 113 -6.09 -4.07 6.79
CA VAL A 113 -7.22 -4.16 5.84
C VAL A 113 -6.70 -4.14 4.41
N ALA A 114 -5.75 -3.27 4.07
CA ALA A 114 -5.12 -3.26 2.74
C ALA A 114 -4.54 -4.62 2.36
N ALA A 115 -3.77 -5.24 3.26
CA ALA A 115 -3.19 -6.57 3.06
C ALA A 115 -4.28 -7.64 2.86
N LYS A 116 -5.37 -7.59 3.64
CA LYS A 116 -6.48 -8.55 3.48
C LYS A 116 -7.20 -8.39 2.14
N LEU A 117 -7.42 -7.16 1.68
CA LEU A 117 -8.04 -6.89 0.37
C LEU A 117 -7.16 -7.34 -0.80
N SER A 118 -5.84 -7.34 -0.64
CA SER A 118 -4.93 -7.77 -1.72
C SER A 118 -4.67 -9.27 -1.72
N GLN A 119 -4.51 -9.88 -0.55
CA GLN A 119 -3.92 -11.22 -0.44
C GLN A 119 -4.92 -12.33 -0.13
N SER A 120 -6.04 -12.03 0.54
CA SER A 120 -6.93 -13.10 0.99
C SER A 120 -7.70 -13.74 -0.18
N PRO A 121 -8.04 -15.04 -0.11
CA PRO A 121 -8.76 -15.73 -1.18
C PRO A 121 -10.08 -15.07 -1.59
N TRP A 122 -10.72 -14.35 -0.66
CA TRP A 122 -11.98 -13.64 -0.89
C TRP A 122 -11.84 -12.43 -1.82
N TYR A 123 -10.67 -11.79 -1.85
CA TYR A 123 -10.47 -10.52 -2.57
C TYR A 123 -9.36 -10.58 -3.64
N ARG A 124 -8.37 -11.46 -3.49
CA ARG A 124 -7.20 -11.54 -4.36
C ARG A 124 -7.59 -11.63 -5.84
N GLY A 125 -7.01 -10.75 -6.64
CA GLY A 125 -7.22 -10.70 -8.09
C GLY A 125 -8.51 -9.98 -8.53
N LYS A 126 -9.32 -9.48 -7.60
CA LYS A 126 -10.49 -8.66 -7.93
C LYS A 126 -10.07 -7.22 -8.22
N ASP A 127 -10.73 -6.61 -9.19
CA ASP A 127 -10.68 -5.16 -9.38
C ASP A 127 -11.42 -4.43 -8.25
N THR A 128 -11.35 -3.10 -8.22
CA THR A 128 -12.07 -2.27 -7.24
C THR A 128 -13.55 -2.63 -7.15
N THR A 129 -14.22 -2.88 -8.28
CA THR A 129 -15.64 -3.25 -8.29
C THR A 129 -15.88 -4.59 -7.60
N GLY A 130 -15.09 -5.61 -7.94
CA GLY A 130 -15.17 -6.93 -7.34
C GLY A 130 -14.85 -6.91 -5.85
N ILE A 131 -13.87 -6.11 -5.42
CA ILE A 131 -13.57 -5.91 -3.99
C ILE A 131 -14.80 -5.37 -3.27
N LEU A 132 -15.40 -4.28 -3.77
CA LEU A 132 -16.54 -3.64 -3.11
C LEU A 132 -17.77 -4.54 -3.03
N LYS A 133 -18.05 -5.33 -4.08
CA LYS A 133 -19.14 -6.32 -4.09
C LYS A 133 -18.89 -7.44 -3.08
N ALA A 134 -17.65 -7.87 -2.90
CA ALA A 134 -17.28 -8.88 -1.91
C ALA A 134 -17.27 -8.31 -0.48
N TYR A 135 -16.96 -7.02 -0.32
CA TYR A 135 -16.84 -6.35 0.97
C TYR A 135 -18.19 -6.19 1.68
N ASN A 136 -19.23 -5.83 0.92
CA ASN A 136 -20.56 -5.61 1.45
C ASN A 136 -21.60 -6.08 0.43
N SER A 137 -22.53 -6.94 0.87
CA SER A 137 -23.57 -7.53 0.03
C SER A 137 -24.66 -6.53 -0.40
N ASN A 138 -24.71 -5.34 0.19
CA ASN A 138 -25.63 -4.30 -0.24
C ASN A 138 -25.30 -3.86 -1.68
N PRO A 139 -26.22 -4.01 -2.65
CA PRO A 139 -25.94 -3.73 -4.07
C PRO A 139 -25.60 -2.26 -4.35
N ARG A 140 -26.02 -1.32 -3.49
CA ARG A 140 -25.70 0.12 -3.60
C ARG A 140 -24.36 0.49 -2.98
N TYR A 141 -23.71 -0.42 -2.26
CA TYR A 141 -22.46 -0.13 -1.58
C TYR A 141 -21.32 0.24 -2.55
N PRO A 142 -21.10 -0.50 -3.66
CA PRO A 142 -20.06 -0.13 -4.62
C PRO A 142 -20.26 1.28 -5.22
N GLU A 143 -21.50 1.65 -5.53
CA GLU A 143 -21.83 2.97 -6.09
C GLU A 143 -21.50 4.09 -5.10
N ARG A 144 -21.90 3.93 -3.84
CA ARG A 144 -21.60 4.91 -2.78
C ARG A 144 -20.10 5.11 -2.58
N VAL A 145 -19.33 4.02 -2.54
CA VAL A 145 -17.88 4.12 -2.35
C VAL A 145 -17.22 4.74 -3.58
N LYS A 146 -17.62 4.36 -4.79
CA LYS A 146 -17.09 4.95 -6.03
C LYS A 146 -17.43 6.44 -6.16
N ALA A 147 -18.61 6.87 -5.72
CA ALA A 147 -18.96 8.29 -5.66
C ALA A 147 -17.97 9.05 -4.76
N VAL A 148 -17.62 8.49 -3.60
CA VAL A 148 -16.58 9.08 -2.73
C VAL A 148 -15.22 9.11 -3.44
N MET A 149 -14.80 8.01 -4.08
CA MET A 149 -13.54 7.97 -4.84
C MET A 149 -13.48 9.07 -5.92
N GLN A 150 -14.57 9.30 -6.64
CA GLN A 150 -14.66 10.37 -7.64
C GLN A 150 -14.52 11.76 -7.02
N THR A 151 -15.13 12.00 -5.84
CA THR A 151 -14.94 13.28 -5.14
C THR A 151 -13.52 13.47 -4.62
N ILE A 152 -12.78 12.40 -4.35
CA ILE A 152 -11.36 12.47 -3.98
C ILE A 152 -10.52 12.86 -5.19
N GLY A 153 -10.77 12.34 -6.38
CA GLY A 153 -10.08 12.78 -7.59
C GLY A 153 -9.98 11.69 -8.65
N SER A 154 -9.25 12.00 -9.73
CA SER A 154 -8.98 11.05 -10.81
C SER A 154 -8.15 9.86 -10.33
N ALA A 155 -8.39 8.69 -10.92
CA ALA A 155 -7.56 7.50 -10.67
C ALA A 155 -6.11 7.75 -11.09
N ASP A 156 -5.95 8.45 -12.22
CA ASP A 156 -4.67 8.69 -12.89
C ASP A 156 -3.95 9.95 -12.38
N LEU A 157 -4.38 10.48 -11.22
CA LEU A 157 -3.73 11.64 -10.61
C LEU A 157 -2.26 11.28 -10.30
N SER A 158 -1.37 11.77 -11.14
CA SER A 158 0.07 11.62 -11.02
C SER A 158 0.73 12.99 -10.85
N ALA A 159 1.97 13.00 -10.34
CA ALA A 159 2.78 14.21 -10.18
C ALA A 159 2.92 15.05 -11.47
N VAL A 160 2.65 14.44 -12.65
CA VAL A 160 2.73 15.09 -13.96
C VAL A 160 1.52 16.01 -14.23
N SER A 161 0.39 15.84 -13.54
CA SER A 161 -0.85 16.59 -13.83
C SER A 161 -0.87 18.04 -13.32
N LEU A 162 0.10 18.47 -12.50
CA LEU A 162 0.17 19.85 -11.99
C LEU A 162 1.09 20.77 -12.80
N ALA A 163 1.89 20.23 -13.73
CA ALA A 163 2.77 21.02 -14.59
C ALA A 163 2.08 21.54 -15.86
N ALA A 164 0.84 21.13 -16.13
CA ALA A 164 0.10 21.50 -17.34
C ALA A 164 -0.88 22.68 -17.14
N LEU A 165 -0.78 23.40 -16.01
CA LEU A 165 -1.68 24.52 -15.68
C LEU A 165 -0.97 25.84 -15.33
N ASN A 166 0.32 25.96 -15.65
CA ASN A 166 1.06 27.23 -15.54
C ASN A 166 1.75 27.55 -16.88
#